data_AF-A0A067TDM7-F1
#
_entry.id   AF-A0A067TDM7-F1
#
_cell.length_a   1.000
_cell.length_b   1.000
_cell.length_c   1.000
_cell.angle_alpha   90.00
_cell.angle_beta   90.00
_cell.angle_gamma   90.00
#
_symmetry.space_group_name_H-M   'P 1'
#
loop_
_entity.id
_entity.type
_entity.pdbx_description
1 polymer ?
#
loop_
_entity_poly.entity_id
_entity_poly.type
_entity_poly.pdbx_seq_one_letter_code
_entity_poly.pdbx_strand_id
1 'polypeptide(L)'
;MGGGSRYPYPKYVWSPAGGWWTRPTNWATNTAVASVGILAISYWVWNISASLEKRTIQPTRPIPSMLWAKEYTEKKDTLSESKSH
;
A
#
# COMPACT_ATOMS: atom_id res chain seq x y z
N MET A 1 -11.83 7.15 26.64
CA MET A 1 -10.37 7.00 26.74
C MET A 1 -9.83 8.08 27.67
N GLY A 2 -9.75 7.79 28.98
CA GLY A 2 -9.34 8.76 29.99
C GLY A 2 -7.81 8.88 30.04
N GLY A 3 -7.28 10.09 29.84
CA GLY A 3 -5.87 10.36 30.09
C GLY A 3 -5.67 10.58 31.59
N GLY A 4 -4.88 9.72 32.23
CA GLY A 4 -4.48 9.89 33.63
C GLY A 4 -3.76 11.23 33.88
N SER A 5 -3.46 11.52 35.15
CA SER A 5 -2.82 12.76 35.57
C SER A 5 -1.54 13.03 34.77
N ARG A 6 -1.47 14.21 34.14
CA ARG A 6 -0.28 14.68 33.41
C ARG A 6 0.64 15.43 34.38
N TYR A 7 1.92 15.13 34.36
CA TYR A 7 2.96 15.82 35.12
C TYR A 7 3.60 16.96 34.32
N PRO A 8 4.24 17.95 34.96
CA PRO A 8 5.03 18.95 34.27
C PRO A 8 6.14 18.30 33.43
N TYR A 9 6.42 18.86 32.25
CA TYR A 9 7.45 18.38 31.34
C TYR A 9 8.03 19.56 30.52
N PRO A 10 9.27 19.47 30.05
CA PRO A 10 9.89 20.53 29.26
C PRO A 10 9.24 20.63 27.87
N LYS A 11 8.74 21.82 27.51
CA LYS A 11 8.03 22.07 26.24
C LYS A 11 8.95 22.33 25.05
N TYR A 12 10.23 22.60 25.33
CA TYR A 12 11.25 22.91 24.33
C TYR A 12 11.98 21.68 23.81
N VAL A 13 11.75 20.50 24.40
CA VAL A 13 12.38 19.25 23.95
C VAL A 13 11.57 18.69 22.78
N TRP A 14 12.23 18.50 21.65
CA TRP A 14 11.66 17.89 20.45
C TRP A 14 12.27 16.51 20.18
N SER A 15 11.45 15.58 19.73
CA SER A 15 11.88 14.25 19.27
C SER A 15 11.03 13.84 18.07
N PRO A 16 11.61 13.10 17.10
CA PRO A 16 10.91 12.68 15.89
C PRO A 16 9.68 11.81 16.17
N ALA A 17 9.69 10.99 17.22
CA ALA A 17 8.56 10.15 17.61
C ALA A 17 7.45 10.91 18.37
N GLY A 18 7.68 12.19 18.69
CA GLY A 18 6.86 12.99 19.60
C GLY A 18 7.46 13.10 20.99
N GLY A 19 6.63 13.45 21.97
CA GLY A 19 7.04 13.70 23.36
C GLY A 19 5.92 13.34 24.33
N TRP A 20 5.92 13.97 25.50
CA TRP A 20 4.94 13.65 26.54
C TRP A 20 3.50 13.98 26.14
N TRP A 21 2.64 12.95 26.16
CA TRP A 21 1.20 12.99 25.84
C TRP A 21 0.86 13.74 24.54
N THR A 22 1.61 13.47 23.48
CA THR A 22 1.41 14.09 22.17
C THR A 22 0.01 13.81 21.62
N ARG A 23 -0.76 14.89 21.44
CA ARG A 23 -2.05 14.86 20.76
C ARG A 23 -2.21 16.12 19.92
N PRO A 24 -1.54 16.20 18.75
CA PRO A 24 -1.64 17.36 17.89
C PRO A 24 -3.09 17.53 17.40
N THR A 25 -3.51 18.78 17.21
CA THR A 25 -4.87 19.09 16.74
C THR A 25 -5.16 18.47 15.37
N ASN A 26 -4.14 18.38 14.51
CA ASN A 26 -4.26 17.90 13.13
C ASN A 26 -3.85 16.42 12.95
N TRP A 27 -3.92 15.60 14.00
CA TRP A 27 -3.49 14.19 13.94
C TRP A 27 -4.18 13.40 12.81
N ALA A 28 -5.47 13.67 12.57
CA ALA A 28 -6.27 12.98 11.57
C ALA A 28 -5.80 13.30 10.15
N THR A 29 -5.66 14.58 9.81
CA THR A 29 -5.15 15.01 8.50
C THR A 29 -3.74 14.52 8.25
N ASN A 30 -2.85 14.60 9.24
CA ASN A 30 -1.48 14.11 9.09
C ASN A 30 -1.44 12.60 8.82
N THR A 31 -2.29 11.82 9.52
CA THR A 31 -2.41 10.37 9.30
C THR A 31 -2.99 10.07 7.93
N ALA A 32 -4.00 10.84 7.49
CA ALA A 32 -4.60 10.69 6.17
C ALA A 32 -3.56 10.93 5.08
N VAL A 33 -2.80 12.03 5.14
CA VAL A 33 -1.73 12.34 4.17
C VAL A 33 -0.67 11.24 4.13
N ALA A 34 -0.21 10.77 5.30
CA ALA A 34 0.77 9.68 5.38
C ALA A 34 0.22 8.39 4.75
N SER A 35 -1.02 8.02 5.06
CA SER A 35 -1.66 6.81 4.53
C SER A 35 -1.85 6.88 3.01
N VAL A 36 -2.27 8.03 2.48
CA VAL A 36 -2.41 8.26 1.03
C VAL A 36 -1.06 8.15 0.34
N GLY A 37 -0.01 8.74 0.92
CA GLY A 37 1.35 8.63 0.38
C GLY A 37 1.84 7.18 0.31
N ILE A 38 1.63 6.40 1.38
CA ILE A 38 1.99 4.98 1.42
C ILE A 38 1.22 4.21 0.35
N LEU A 39 -0.11 4.38 0.27
CA LEU A 39 -0.94 3.68 -0.71
C LEU A 39 -0.57 4.02 -2.15
N ALA A 40 -0.27 5.29 -2.46
CA ALA A 40 0.16 5.71 -3.78
C ALA A 40 1.47 5.03 -4.21
N ILE A 41 2.47 5.03 -3.32
CA ILE A 41 3.76 4.37 -3.57
C ILE A 41 3.57 2.86 -3.72
N SER A 42 2.84 2.23 -2.80
CA SER A 42 2.56 0.79 -2.86
C SER A 42 1.84 0.40 -4.15
N TYR A 43 0.86 1.18 -4.59
CA TYR A 43 0.15 0.95 -5.85
C TYR A 43 1.09 1.08 -7.05
N TRP A 44 1.95 2.10 -7.08
CA TRP A 44 2.90 2.29 -8.17
C TRP A 44 3.91 1.13 -8.26
N VAL A 45 4.49 0.74 -7.12
CA VAL A 45 5.39 -0.42 -7.03
C VAL A 45 4.67 -1.71 -7.44
N TRP A 46 3.41 -1.89 -7.05
CA TRP A 46 2.63 -3.06 -7.44
C TRP A 46 2.42 -3.13 -8.97
N ASN A 47 2.09 -2.02 -9.63
CA ASN A 47 1.94 -1.99 -11.09
C ASN A 47 3.24 -2.37 -11.81
N ILE A 48 4.37 -1.84 -11.35
CA ILE A 48 5.69 -2.19 -11.88
C ILE A 48 5.97 -3.68 -11.66
N SER A 49 5.76 -4.17 -10.43
CA SER A 49 5.95 -5.58 -10.09
C SER A 49 5.10 -6.49 -10.97
N ALA A 50 3.83 -6.17 -11.17
CA ALA A 50 2.91 -6.97 -11.98
C ALA A 50 3.27 -6.97 -13.48
N SER A 51 3.83 -5.86 -13.99
CA SER A 51 4.30 -5.76 -15.37
C SER A 51 5.63 -6.47 -15.61
N LEU A 52 6.48 -6.56 -14.59
CA LEU A 52 7.80 -7.23 -14.68
C LEU A 52 7.71 -8.72 -14.33
N GLU A 53 6.63 -9.15 -13.70
CA GLU A 53 6.42 -10.54 -13.34
C GLU A 53 6.38 -11.44 -14.58
N LYS A 54 7.40 -12.31 -14.71
CA LYS A 54 7.45 -13.36 -15.72
C LYS A 54 7.61 -14.73 -15.07
N ARG A 55 6.89 -15.73 -15.57
CA ARG A 55 6.90 -17.09 -15.03
C ARG A 55 7.32 -18.08 -16.11
N THR A 56 8.53 -18.61 -15.95
CA THR A 56 9.06 -19.67 -16.82
C THR A 56 8.24 -20.96 -16.68
N ILE A 57 7.73 -21.25 -15.47
CA ILE A 57 6.91 -22.43 -15.18
C ILE A 57 5.51 -21.97 -14.78
N GLN A 58 4.51 -22.51 -15.46
CA GLN A 58 3.12 -22.18 -15.18
C GLN A 58 2.63 -22.90 -13.91
N PRO A 59 1.80 -22.23 -13.09
CA PRO A 59 1.30 -22.81 -11.86
C PRO A 59 0.31 -23.95 -12.17
N THR A 60 0.43 -25.05 -11.44
CA THR A 60 -0.46 -26.23 -11.58
C THR A 60 -1.86 -26.00 -11.00
N ARG A 61 -2.03 -24.95 -10.19
CA ARG A 61 -3.27 -24.61 -9.48
C ARG A 61 -3.52 -23.10 -9.56
N PRO A 62 -4.79 -22.65 -9.55
CA PRO A 62 -5.11 -21.23 -9.64
C PRO A 62 -4.55 -20.48 -8.43
N ILE A 63 -3.77 -19.44 -8.70
CA ILE A 63 -3.22 -18.55 -7.67
C ILE A 63 -3.70 -17.12 -7.91
N PRO A 64 -3.94 -16.32 -6.85
CA PRO A 64 -4.52 -14.98 -6.99
C PRO A 64 -3.75 -14.07 -7.95
N SER A 65 -2.43 -14.19 -7.97
CA SER A 65 -1.55 -13.38 -8.83
C SER A 65 -1.74 -13.59 -10.33
N MET A 66 -2.39 -14.67 -10.75
CA MET A 66 -2.83 -14.84 -12.15
C MET A 66 -3.89 -13.82 -12.57
N LEU A 67 -4.54 -13.12 -11.63
CA LEU A 67 -5.55 -12.11 -11.93
C LEU A 67 -4.93 -10.78 -12.42
N TRP A 68 -3.71 -10.46 -12.01
CA TRP A 68 -3.07 -9.17 -12.30
C TRP A 68 -1.71 -9.28 -12.99
N ALA A 69 -1.08 -10.46 -13.02
CA ALA A 69 0.19 -10.65 -13.71
C ALA A 69 0.01 -10.53 -15.23
N LYS A 70 0.88 -9.74 -15.86
CA LYS A 70 0.82 -9.35 -17.28
C LYS A 70 0.65 -10.54 -18.23
N GLU A 71 1.38 -11.63 -18.00
CA GLU A 71 1.34 -12.83 -18.85
C GLU A 71 -0.06 -13.46 -18.98
N TYR A 72 -0.89 -13.37 -17.94
CA TYR A 72 -2.22 -13.97 -17.95
C TYR A 72 -3.28 -13.04 -18.52
N THR A 73 -3.11 -11.73 -18.35
CA THR A 73 -3.96 -10.73 -18.99
C THR A 73 -3.81 -10.80 -20.51
N GLU A 74 -2.57 -10.77 -21.02
CA GLU A 74 -2.30 -10.84 -22.47
C GLU A 74 -2.79 -12.15 -23.10
N LYS A 75 -2.64 -13.28 -22.40
CA LYS A 75 -3.19 -14.57 -22.85
C LYS A 75 -4.71 -14.57 -22.93
N LYS A 76 -5.41 -13.89 -22.00
CA LYS A 76 -6.88 -13.79 -22.03
C LYS A 76 -7.35 -12.95 -23.21
N ASP A 77 -6.68 -11.83 -23.48
CA ASP A 77 -7.04 -10.90 -24.56
C ASP A 77 -6.90 -11.58 -25.93
N THR A 78 -5.76 -12.24 -26.18
CA THR A 78 -5.50 -13.01 -27.41
C THR A 78 -6.49 -14.17 -27.63
N LEU A 79 -6.87 -14.88 -26.56
CA LEU A 79 -7.89 -15.93 -26.63
C LEU A 79 -9.28 -15.37 -26.96
N SER A 80 -9.61 -14.16 -26.49
CA SER A 80 -10.89 -13.53 -26.79
C SER A 80 -10.99 -13.10 -28.25
N GLU A 81 -9.91 -12.56 -28.81
CA GLU A 81 -9.85 -12.06 -30.19
C GLU A 81 -9.90 -13.21 -31.22
N SER A 82 -9.21 -14.32 -30.95
CA SER A 82 -9.29 -15.51 -31.81
C SER A 82 -10.67 -16.16 -31.84
N LYS A 83 -11.49 -15.99 -30.80
CA LYS A 83 -12.84 -16.56 -30.70
C LYS A 83 -13.91 -15.71 -31.37
N SER A 84 -13.60 -14.44 -31.67
CA SER A 84 -14.49 -13.52 -32.40
C SER A 84 -14.34 -13.57 -33.92
N HIS A 85 -13.34 -14.29 -34.42
CA HIS A 85 -13.15 -14.61 -35.84
C HIS A 85 -13.70 -16.01 -36.17
#